data_AF-A0A7Y2L3A8-F1
#
_entry.id   AF-A0A7Y2L3A8-F1
#
_cell.length_a   1.000
_cell.length_b   1.000
_cell.length_c   1.000
_cell.angle_alpha   90.00
_cell.angle_beta   90.00
_cell.angle_gamma   90.00
#
_symmetry.space_group_name_H-M   'P 1'
#
loop_
_entity.id
_entity.type
_entity.pdbx_description
1 polymer ?
#
loop_
_entity_poly.entity_id
_entity_poly.type
_entity_poly.pdbx_seq_one_letter_code
_entity_poly.pdbx_strand_id
1 'polypeptide(L)'
;ARVRFAVDVLPLVSVISIVIIVAAVVAASQAQIAKSGLLIMAVVILHNSFGYLLGYFTGRLFKLPLAQRKSLALEVGMQNSGLGAALASAHFSPLAAVPSALFSVWHNISGALLSTYFRRMSEKEDRLAAEKTVTD
;
A
#
# COMPACT_ATOMS: atom_id res chain seq x y z
N ALA A 1 14.12 -14.34 23.96
CA ALA A 1 15.28 -14.23 23.06
C ALA A 1 14.94 -14.59 21.61
N ARG A 2 14.53 -15.84 21.31
CA ARG A 2 14.27 -16.31 19.94
C ARG A 2 13.16 -15.55 19.18
N VAL A 3 12.07 -15.19 19.85
CA VAL A 3 10.96 -14.42 19.23
C VAL A 3 11.40 -13.01 18.82
N ARG A 4 12.22 -12.35 19.65
CA ARG A 4 12.70 -10.99 19.38
C ARG A 4 13.63 -10.95 18.17
N PHE A 5 14.55 -11.92 18.09
CA PHE A 5 15.39 -12.12 16.91
C PHE A 5 14.56 -12.39 15.64
N ALA A 6 13.49 -13.18 15.71
CA ALA A 6 12.62 -13.42 14.57
C ALA A 6 11.93 -12.12 14.11
N VAL A 7 11.39 -11.31 15.03
CA VAL A 7 10.75 -10.03 14.70
C VAL A 7 11.72 -9.04 14.04
N ASP A 8 13.00 -9.06 14.44
CA ASP A 8 14.01 -8.18 13.86
C ASP A 8 14.42 -8.60 12.43
N VAL A 9 14.41 -9.90 12.12
CA VAL A 9 14.87 -10.44 10.82
C VAL A 9 13.73 -10.56 9.79
N LEU A 10 12.49 -10.78 10.25
CA LEU A 10 11.33 -10.97 9.37
C LEU A 10 11.08 -9.84 8.36
N PRO A 11 11.27 -8.54 8.69
CA PRO A 11 11.12 -7.46 7.72
C PRO A 11 12.11 -7.61 6.55
N LEU A 12 13.37 -7.95 6.83
CA LEU A 12 14.39 -8.13 5.80
C LEU A 12 14.04 -9.31 4.88
N VAL A 13 13.63 -10.45 5.47
CA VAL A 13 13.21 -11.62 4.71
C VAL A 13 11.99 -11.31 3.83
N SER A 14 11.04 -10.53 4.34
CA SER A 14 9.84 -10.12 3.60
C SER A 14 10.19 -9.21 2.40
N VAL A 15 11.09 -8.25 2.61
CA VAL A 15 11.57 -7.35 1.54
C VAL A 15 12.32 -8.13 0.46
N ILE A 16 13.22 -9.04 0.84
CA ILE A 16 13.94 -9.88 -0.12
C ILE A 16 12.96 -10.74 -0.92
N SER A 17 11.99 -11.36 -0.24
CA SER A 17 10.98 -12.22 -0.88
C SER A 17 10.15 -11.45 -1.90
N ILE A 18 9.65 -10.25 -1.55
CA ILE A 18 8.83 -9.47 -2.47
C ILE A 18 9.63 -8.96 -3.67
N VAL A 19 10.90 -8.58 -3.47
CA VAL A 19 11.80 -8.18 -4.56
C VAL A 19 12.03 -9.34 -5.54
N ILE A 20 12.24 -10.56 -5.04
CA ILE A 20 12.40 -11.75 -5.89
C ILE A 20 11.12 -12.03 -6.69
N ILE A 21 9.95 -11.99 -6.05
CA ILE A 21 8.65 -12.22 -6.72
C ILE A 21 8.43 -11.17 -7.83
N VAL A 22 8.67 -9.89 -7.54
CA VAL A 22 8.50 -8.81 -8.52
C VAL A 22 9.47 -9.00 -9.68
N ALA A 23 10.73 -9.30 -9.41
CA ALA A 23 11.73 -9.54 -10.46
C ALA A 23 11.34 -10.72 -11.37
N ALA A 24 10.88 -11.83 -10.79
CA ALA A 24 10.45 -13.00 -11.54
C ALA A 24 9.26 -12.70 -12.46
N VAL A 25 8.23 -12.00 -11.95
CA VAL A 25 7.04 -11.64 -12.74
C VAL A 25 7.38 -10.66 -13.86
N VAL A 26 8.22 -9.65 -13.58
CA VAL A 26 8.65 -8.67 -14.59
C VAL A 26 9.49 -9.35 -15.69
N ALA A 27 10.42 -10.23 -15.32
CA ALA A 27 11.23 -10.97 -16.28
C ALA A 27 10.37 -11.88 -17.17
N ALA A 28 9.42 -12.60 -16.58
CA ALA A 28 8.52 -13.50 -17.32
C ALA A 28 7.55 -12.77 -18.27
N SER A 29 7.27 -11.48 -18.03
CA SER A 29 6.27 -10.70 -18.77
C SER A 29 6.85 -9.48 -19.50
N GLN A 30 8.17 -9.42 -19.68
CA GLN A 30 8.87 -8.24 -20.18
C GLN A 30 8.34 -7.75 -21.53
N ALA A 31 8.12 -8.65 -22.49
CA ALA A 31 7.64 -8.30 -23.83
C ALA A 31 6.21 -7.70 -23.82
N GLN A 32 5.40 -8.04 -22.83
CA GLN A 32 4.02 -7.60 -22.69
C GLN A 32 3.95 -6.30 -21.89
N ILE A 33 4.82 -6.17 -20.89
CA ILE A 33 5.06 -4.90 -20.19
C ILE A 33 5.58 -3.85 -21.17
N ALA A 34 6.43 -4.20 -22.14
CA ALA A 34 6.89 -3.28 -23.15
C ALA A 34 5.74 -2.69 -24.01
N LYS A 35 4.64 -3.43 -24.18
CA LYS A 35 3.47 -2.99 -24.96
C LYS A 35 2.43 -2.26 -24.12
N SER A 36 2.16 -2.75 -22.90
CA SER A 36 1.02 -2.31 -22.09
C SER A 36 1.39 -1.86 -20.68
N GLY A 37 2.68 -1.84 -20.33
CA GLY A 37 3.17 -1.58 -18.98
C GLY A 37 2.75 -0.23 -18.43
N LEU A 38 2.74 0.82 -19.26
CA LEU A 38 2.30 2.14 -18.84
C LEU A 38 0.80 2.15 -18.47
N LEU A 39 -0.04 1.48 -19.26
CA LEU A 39 -1.47 1.33 -18.97
C LEU A 39 -1.69 0.54 -17.67
N ILE A 40 -0.97 -0.57 -17.49
CA ILE A 40 -1.07 -1.39 -16.28
C ILE A 40 -0.65 -0.57 -15.06
N MET A 41 0.46 0.18 -15.14
CA MET A 41 0.90 1.07 -14.08
C MET A 41 -0.14 2.14 -13.76
N ALA A 42 -0.72 2.78 -14.76
CA ALA A 42 -1.77 3.78 -14.55
C ALA A 42 -2.97 3.17 -13.81
N VAL A 43 -3.43 1.98 -14.21
CA VAL A 43 -4.52 1.27 -13.55
C VAL A 43 -4.16 0.89 -12.11
N VAL A 44 -2.94 0.40 -11.86
CA VAL A 44 -2.45 0.07 -10.51
C VAL A 44 -2.45 1.30 -9.60
N ILE A 45 -1.93 2.43 -10.09
CA ILE A 45 -1.89 3.69 -9.35
C ILE A 45 -3.31 4.16 -9.03
N LEU A 46 -4.20 4.14 -10.03
CA LEU A 46 -5.60 4.56 -9.87
C LEU A 46 -6.33 3.65 -8.87
N HIS A 47 -6.19 2.34 -8.99
CA HIS A 47 -6.86 1.38 -8.10
C HIS A 47 -6.41 1.55 -6.64
N ASN A 48 -5.11 1.70 -6.41
CA ASN A 48 -4.55 1.92 -5.07
C ASN A 48 -5.00 3.28 -4.49
N SER A 49 -4.94 4.35 -5.28
CA SER A 49 -5.37 5.68 -4.86
C SER A 49 -6.87 5.70 -4.54
N PHE A 50 -7.67 5.01 -5.36
CA PHE A 50 -9.10 4.87 -5.12
C PHE A 50 -9.39 4.10 -3.83
N GLY A 51 -8.63 3.03 -3.54
CA GLY A 51 -8.68 2.32 -2.27
C GLY A 51 -8.40 3.23 -1.07
N TYR A 52 -7.35 4.05 -1.13
CA TYR A 52 -7.06 5.04 -0.07
C TYR A 52 -8.19 6.05 0.14
N LEU A 53 -8.71 6.61 -0.95
CA LEU A 53 -9.79 7.58 -0.90
C LEU A 53 -11.05 6.94 -0.31
N LEU A 54 -11.45 5.76 -0.81
CA LEU A 54 -12.64 5.07 -0.35
C LEU A 54 -12.53 4.70 1.13
N GLY A 55 -11.39 4.17 1.58
CA GLY A 55 -11.15 3.88 2.99
C GLY A 55 -11.25 5.13 3.86
N TYR A 56 -10.60 6.22 3.46
CA TYR A 56 -10.65 7.49 4.22
C TYR A 56 -12.07 8.06 4.30
N PHE A 57 -12.78 8.14 3.16
CA PHE A 57 -14.11 8.73 3.08
C PHE A 57 -15.18 7.85 3.73
N THR A 58 -15.02 6.53 3.70
CA THR A 58 -15.88 5.62 4.46
C THR A 58 -15.76 5.92 5.96
N GLY A 59 -14.53 6.01 6.49
CA GLY A 59 -14.33 6.40 7.89
C GLY A 59 -14.88 7.79 8.21
N ARG A 60 -14.84 8.73 7.25
CA ARG A 60 -15.46 10.05 7.37
C ARG A 60 -17.00 9.98 7.41
N LEU A 61 -17.60 9.17 6.54
CA LEU A 61 -19.06 8.96 6.46
C LEU A 61 -19.61 8.41 7.78
N PHE A 62 -18.89 7.47 8.39
CA PHE A 62 -19.23 6.91 9.71
C PHE A 62 -18.74 7.77 10.90
N LYS A 63 -18.26 8.99 10.65
CA LYS A 63 -17.81 9.95 11.68
C LYS A 63 -16.72 9.41 12.62
N LEU A 64 -15.88 8.48 12.16
CA LEU A 64 -14.80 7.91 12.97
C LEU A 64 -13.74 8.98 13.31
N PRO A 65 -12.97 8.86 14.41
CA PRO A 65 -11.83 9.74 14.70
C PRO A 65 -10.76 9.73 13.60
N LEU A 66 -9.96 10.80 13.48
CA LEU A 66 -8.97 10.94 12.40
C LEU A 66 -8.00 9.74 12.33
N ALA A 67 -7.54 9.23 13.48
CA ALA A 67 -6.66 8.07 13.56
C ALA A 67 -7.28 6.83 12.88
N GLN A 68 -8.56 6.58 13.12
CA GLN A 68 -9.28 5.45 12.51
C GLN A 68 -9.49 5.66 11.00
N ARG A 69 -9.78 6.89 10.54
CA ARG A 69 -9.90 7.18 9.10
C ARG A 69 -8.58 6.95 8.36
N LYS A 70 -7.46 7.34 8.96
CA LYS A 70 -6.10 7.12 8.41
C LYS A 70 -5.79 5.63 8.31
N SER A 71 -6.10 4.87 9.37
CA SER A 71 -5.95 3.42 9.38
C SER A 71 -6.82 2.76 8.30
N LEU A 72 -8.10 3.16 8.19
CA LEU A 72 -9.01 2.58 7.20
C LEU A 72 -8.59 2.89 5.77
N ALA A 73 -8.07 4.08 5.51
CA ALA A 73 -7.48 4.40 4.21
C ALA A 73 -6.34 3.42 3.86
N LEU A 74 -5.37 3.26 4.76
CA LEU A 74 -4.22 2.37 4.54
C LEU A 74 -4.66 0.91 4.38
N GLU A 75 -5.58 0.42 5.21
CA GLU A 75 -6.07 -0.97 5.15
C GLU A 75 -6.76 -1.29 3.81
N VAL A 76 -7.58 -0.37 3.31
CA VAL A 76 -8.30 -0.57 2.03
C VAL A 76 -7.35 -0.44 0.83
N GLY A 77 -6.40 0.51 0.88
CA GLY A 77 -5.48 0.74 -0.24
C GLY A 77 -4.29 -0.22 -0.28
N MET A 78 -3.82 -0.73 0.87
CA MET A 78 -2.67 -1.64 0.96
C MET A 78 -3.12 -3.11 0.91
N GLN A 79 -3.22 -3.63 -0.31
CA GLN A 79 -3.60 -5.03 -0.54
C GLN A 79 -2.43 -6.00 -0.32
N ASN A 80 -2.75 -7.27 -0.08
CA ASN A 80 -1.76 -8.36 -0.16
C ASN A 80 -1.50 -8.72 -1.63
N SER A 81 -0.63 -7.94 -2.25
CA SER A 81 -0.26 -8.09 -3.66
C SER A 81 0.58 -9.33 -3.94
N GLY A 82 1.33 -9.85 -2.95
CA GLY A 82 2.07 -11.10 -3.08
C GLY A 82 1.14 -12.30 -3.30
N LEU A 83 0.05 -12.39 -2.52
CA LEU A 83 -0.98 -13.41 -2.72
C LEU A 83 -1.65 -13.28 -4.10
N GLY A 84 -1.95 -12.04 -4.53
CA GLY A 84 -2.49 -11.77 -5.85
C GLY A 84 -1.59 -12.29 -6.98
N ALA A 85 -0.29 -12.01 -6.90
CA ALA A 85 0.68 -12.49 -7.89
C ALA A 85 0.81 -14.03 -7.89
N ALA A 86 0.79 -14.66 -6.71
CA ALA A 86 0.86 -16.11 -6.57
C ALA A 86 -0.37 -16.80 -7.18
N LEU A 87 -1.59 -16.33 -6.87
CA LEU A 87 -2.83 -16.87 -7.44
C LEU A 87 -2.89 -16.66 -8.95
N ALA A 88 -2.51 -15.47 -9.44
CA ALA A 88 -2.48 -15.16 -10.86
C ALA A 88 -1.52 -16.08 -11.64
N SER A 89 -0.33 -16.33 -11.07
CA SER A 89 0.67 -17.21 -11.66
C SER A 89 0.23 -18.67 -11.65
N ALA A 90 -0.45 -19.11 -10.59
CA ALA A 90 -0.87 -20.51 -10.42
C ALA A 90 -2.11 -20.88 -11.24
N HIS A 91 -3.04 -19.94 -11.45
CA HIS A 91 -4.37 -20.26 -11.97
C HIS A 91 -4.76 -19.56 -13.27
N PHE A 92 -3.97 -18.59 -13.73
CA PHE A 92 -4.31 -17.80 -14.92
C PHE A 92 -3.16 -17.78 -15.93
N SER A 93 -2.40 -16.69 -16.00
CA SER A 93 -1.28 -16.55 -16.92
C SER A 93 -0.18 -15.70 -16.29
N PRO A 94 1.08 -15.80 -16.76
CA PRO A 94 2.16 -14.93 -16.28
C PRO A 94 1.82 -13.44 -16.38
N LEU A 95 1.10 -13.05 -17.44
CA LEU A 95 0.66 -11.67 -17.64
C LEU A 95 -0.33 -11.20 -16.56
N ALA A 96 -1.21 -12.08 -16.08
CA ALA A 96 -2.17 -11.74 -15.04
C ALA A 96 -1.51 -11.43 -13.68
N ALA A 97 -0.26 -11.89 -13.46
CA ALA A 97 0.50 -11.59 -12.24
C ALA A 97 1.14 -10.19 -12.26
N VAL A 98 1.28 -9.58 -13.44
CA VAL A 98 1.97 -8.29 -13.62
C VAL A 98 1.33 -7.16 -12.81
N PRO A 99 0.00 -6.95 -12.83
CA PRO A 99 -0.61 -5.89 -12.03
C PRO A 99 -0.31 -6.05 -10.54
N SER A 100 -0.39 -7.27 -9.99
CA SER A 100 -0.08 -7.53 -8.58
C SER A 100 1.40 -7.31 -8.26
N ALA A 101 2.33 -7.73 -9.12
CA ALA A 101 3.75 -7.46 -8.91
C ALA A 101 4.07 -5.96 -8.91
N LEU A 102 3.52 -5.21 -9.87
CA LEU A 102 3.68 -3.75 -9.92
C LEU A 102 2.99 -3.07 -8.74
N PHE A 103 1.83 -3.58 -8.31
CA PHE A 103 1.13 -3.12 -7.12
C PHE A 103 2.03 -3.24 -5.88
N SER A 104 2.76 -4.35 -5.70
CA SER A 104 3.71 -4.56 -4.60
C SER A 104 4.76 -3.47 -4.49
N VAL A 105 5.27 -2.98 -5.62
CA VAL A 105 6.21 -1.86 -5.61
C VAL A 105 5.48 -0.57 -5.28
N TRP A 106 4.38 -0.31 -5.99
CA TRP A 106 3.66 0.96 -5.90
C TRP A 106 3.07 1.22 -4.52
N HIS A 107 2.30 0.27 -3.94
CA HIS A 107 1.59 0.50 -2.68
C HIS A 107 2.51 0.67 -1.47
N ASN A 108 3.74 0.14 -1.52
CA ASN A 108 4.75 0.39 -0.49
C ASN A 108 5.27 1.83 -0.57
N ILE A 109 5.51 2.34 -1.79
CA ILE A 109 5.93 3.74 -2.01
C ILE A 109 4.78 4.69 -1.65
N SER A 110 3.60 4.49 -2.23
CA SER A 110 2.44 5.36 -2.01
C SER A 110 1.94 5.29 -0.57
N GLY A 111 1.97 4.12 0.07
CA GLY A 111 1.65 3.94 1.48
C GLY A 111 2.61 4.70 2.41
N ALA A 112 3.91 4.67 2.14
CA ALA A 112 4.90 5.45 2.91
C ALA A 112 4.71 6.96 2.73
N LEU A 113 4.43 7.41 1.50
CA LEU A 113 4.12 8.82 1.20
C LEU A 113 2.84 9.27 1.91
N LEU A 114 1.77 8.48 1.83
CA LEU A 114 0.49 8.79 2.47
C LEU A 114 0.60 8.78 4.00
N SER A 115 1.33 7.81 4.57
CA SER A 115 1.60 7.76 6.01
C SER A 115 2.36 9.01 6.47
N THR A 116 3.35 9.46 5.69
CA THR A 116 4.09 10.70 5.96
C THR A 116 3.18 11.93 5.90
N TYR A 117 2.28 11.98 4.91
CA TYR A 117 1.28 13.04 4.80
C TYR A 117 0.31 13.04 6.01
N PHE A 118 -0.20 11.87 6.38
CA PHE A 118 -1.09 11.70 7.54
C PHE A 118 -0.44 12.07 8.87
N ARG A 119 0.88 11.89 9.03
CA ARG A 119 1.60 12.36 10.22
C ARG A 119 1.46 13.88 10.37
N ARG A 120 1.67 14.63 9.29
CA ARG A 120 1.53 16.11 9.28
C ARG A 120 0.10 16.58 9.60
N MET A 121 -0.92 15.79 9.24
CA MET A 121 -2.32 16.11 9.61
C MET A 121 -2.58 15.97 11.12
N SER A 122 -1.93 15.02 11.80
CA SER A 122 -2.08 14.84 13.26
C SER A 122 -1.54 16.05 14.01
N GLU A 123 -0.31 16.45 13.68
CA GLU A 123 0.38 17.59 14.29
C GLU A 123 -0.38 18.92 14.11
N LYS A 124 -1.30 19.00 13.14
CA LYS A 124 -2.17 20.15 12.94
C LYS A 124 -3.40 20.10 13.86
N GLU A 125 -4.07 18.95 13.97
CA GLU A 125 -5.21 18.80 14.90
C GLU A 125 -4.78 18.99 16.36
N ASP A 126 -3.62 18.44 16.75
CA ASP A 126 -3.10 18.56 18.11
C ASP A 126 -2.77 20.02 18.47
N ARG A 127 -2.21 20.79 17.52
CA ARG A 127 -1.96 22.25 17.69
C ARG A 127 -3.23 23.04 17.85
N LEU A 128 -4.22 22.80 16.99
CA LEU A 128 -5.51 23.50 17.04
C LEU A 128 -6.27 23.20 18.34
N ALA A 129 -6.14 21.98 18.86
CA ALA A 129 -6.67 21.62 20.16
C ALA A 129 -5.96 22.38 21.29
N ALA A 130 -4.63 22.48 21.27
CA ALA A 130 -3.85 23.20 22.27
C ALA A 130 -4.12 24.72 22.29
N GLU A 131 -4.28 25.36 21.13
CA GLU A 131 -4.61 26.79 21.04
C GLU A 131 -5.99 27.12 21.64
N LYS A 132 -6.98 26.24 21.45
CA LYS A 132 -8.29 26.40 22.09
C LYS A 132 -8.19 26.37 23.62
N THR A 133 -7.44 25.42 24.17
CA THR A 133 -7.27 25.29 25.63
C THR A 133 -6.55 26.47 26.29
N VAL A 134 -5.77 27.25 25.52
CA VAL A 134 -5.04 28.44 26.04
C VAL A 134 -5.89 29.71 25.95
N THR A 135 -6.90 29.74 25.08
CA THR A 135 -7.76 30.91 24.85
C THR A 135 -9.05 30.89 25.67
N ASP A 136 -9.39 29.74 26.25
CA ASP A 136 -10.45 29.53 27.27
C ASP A 136 -9.86 29.63 28.70
#